data_AF-A0A8E2AWH2-F1
#
_entry.id   AF-A0A8E2AWH2-F1
#
_cell.length_a   1.000
_cell.length_b   1.000
_cell.length_c   1.000
_cell.angle_alpha   90.00
_cell.angle_beta   90.00
_cell.angle_gamma   90.00
#
_symmetry.space_group_name_H-M   'P 1'
#
loop_
_entity.id
_entity.type
_entity.pdbx_description
1 polymer ?
#
loop_
_entity_poly.entity_id
_entity_poly.type
_entity_poly.pdbx_seq_one_letter_code
_entity_poly.pdbx_strand_id
1 'polypeptide(L)'
;MPSHTSQLTTSTIVYTYAGSSIPGLKAQAKRYVPCIISDATSLEFGLTLVFAHCLGSHKEAWEPIIQSLFNLRVPKDSPNGPHVPVVREAWSLEWQHHGDSASLNHSTLASNRTGV
;
A
#
# COMPACT_ATOMS: atom_id res chain seq x y z
N MET A 1 -24.10 -13.73 9.03
CA MET A 1 -23.71 -12.44 8.42
C MET A 1 -23.01 -12.76 7.11
N PRO A 2 -23.49 -12.30 5.94
CA PRO A 2 -22.78 -12.57 4.70
C PRO A 2 -21.48 -11.76 4.69
N SER A 3 -20.35 -12.46 4.66
CA SER A 3 -19.03 -11.88 4.44
C SER A 3 -18.97 -11.42 2.97
N HIS A 4 -19.37 -10.18 2.71
CA HIS A 4 -19.06 -9.54 1.44
C HIS A 4 -17.55 -9.28 1.40
N THR A 5 -16.80 -10.25 0.88
CA THR A 5 -15.40 -10.04 0.49
C THR A 5 -15.42 -9.08 -0.68
N SER A 6 -15.22 -7.79 -0.42
CA SER A 6 -15.02 -6.81 -1.49
C SER A 6 -13.82 -7.24 -2.31
N GLN A 7 -14.07 -7.53 -3.59
CA GLN A 7 -12.99 -7.78 -4.53
C GLN A 7 -12.15 -6.50 -4.63
N LEU A 8 -10.84 -6.69 -4.60
CA LEU A 8 -9.84 -5.63 -4.67
C LEU A 8 -8.84 -5.99 -5.76
N THR A 9 -8.45 -4.99 -6.55
CA THR A 9 -7.41 -5.12 -7.55
C THR A 9 -6.10 -4.72 -6.92
N THR A 10 -5.09 -5.57 -7.05
CA THR A 10 -3.75 -5.30 -6.52
C THR A 10 -2.72 -5.19 -7.62
N SER A 11 -1.80 -4.24 -7.49
CA SER A 11 -0.62 -4.15 -8.36
C SER A 11 0.64 -3.97 -7.54
N THR A 12 1.66 -4.76 -7.85
CA THR A 12 2.98 -4.65 -7.23
C THR A 12 3.85 -3.71 -8.05
N ILE A 13 4.47 -2.74 -7.39
CA ILE A 13 5.28 -1.70 -8.03
C ILE A 13 6.66 -1.72 -7.39
N VAL A 14 7.68 -1.72 -8.25
CA VAL A 14 9.08 -1.61 -7.84
C VAL A 14 9.57 -0.23 -8.26
N TYR A 15 10.19 0.49 -7.33
CA TYR A 15 10.73 1.82 -7.57
C TYR A 15 12.17 1.91 -7.09
N THR A 16 12.94 2.77 -7.74
CA THR A 16 14.31 3.11 -7.32
C THR A 16 14.28 4.24 -6.31
N TYR A 17 15.15 4.18 -5.30
CA TYR A 17 15.25 5.24 -4.31
C TYR A 17 16.35 6.22 -4.71
N ALA A 18 15.96 7.36 -5.31
CA ALA A 18 16.91 8.36 -5.79
C ALA A 18 17.76 8.98 -4.66
N GLY A 19 17.28 8.97 -3.41
CA GLY A 19 18.00 9.45 -2.23
C GLY A 19 18.92 8.44 -1.56
N SER A 20 19.10 7.25 -2.15
CA SER A 20 19.92 6.19 -1.56
C SER A 20 21.41 6.55 -1.60
N SER A 21 22.13 6.38 -0.50
CA SER A 21 23.60 6.39 -0.49
C SER A 21 24.20 5.21 -1.28
N ILE A 22 23.41 4.16 -1.51
CA ILE A 22 23.77 3.01 -2.34
C ILE A 22 22.99 3.10 -3.65
N PRO A 23 23.62 3.48 -4.77
CA PRO A 23 22.95 3.56 -6.06
C PRO A 23 22.28 2.24 -6.46
N GLY A 24 21.08 2.34 -7.02
CA GLY A 24 20.37 1.17 -7.55
C GLY A 24 19.61 0.34 -6.52
N LEU A 25 19.51 0.78 -5.25
CA LEU A 25 18.57 0.19 -4.30
C LEU A 25 17.13 0.39 -4.77
N LYS A 26 16.37 -0.70 -4.66
CA LYS A 26 14.96 -0.78 -5.02
C LYS A 26 14.11 -0.97 -3.77
N ALA A 27 12.90 -0.47 -3.82
CA ALA A 27 11.86 -0.80 -2.86
C ALA A 27 10.62 -1.26 -3.61
N GLN A 28 9.83 -2.09 -2.95
CA GLN A 28 8.59 -2.60 -3.48
C GLN A 28 7.43 -2.02 -2.67
N ALA A 29 6.34 -1.71 -3.37
CA ALA A 29 5.06 -1.42 -2.76
C ALA A 29 3.98 -2.26 -3.43
N LYS A 30 2.91 -2.51 -2.67
CA LYS A 30 1.69 -3.10 -3.21
C LYS A 30 0.58 -2.06 -3.12
N ARG A 31 -0.03 -1.78 -4.26
CA ARG A 31 -1.18 -0.88 -4.39
C ARG A 31 -2.45 -1.72 -4.36
N TYR A 32 -3.47 -1.24 -3.66
CA TYR A 32 -4.78 -1.85 -3.55
C TYR A 32 -5.83 -0.84 -3.97
N VAL A 33 -6.76 -1.27 -4.84
CA VAL A 33 -7.88 -0.46 -5.31
C VAL A 33 -9.16 -1.28 -5.11
N PRO A 34 -10.20 -0.75 -4.45
CA PRO A 34 -11.46 -1.44 -4.30
C PRO A 34 -12.20 -1.50 -5.64
N CYS A 35 -12.79 -2.65 -5.98
CA CYS A 35 -13.53 -2.81 -7.26
C CYS A 35 -14.83 -1.98 -7.33
N ILE A 36 -15.29 -1.44 -6.20
CA ILE A 36 -16.57 -0.72 -6.08
C ILE A 36 -16.30 0.71 -5.63
N ILE A 37 -15.77 1.53 -6.53
CA ILE A 37 -15.87 2.99 -6.42
C ILE A 37 -16.91 3.42 -7.44
N SER A 38 -18.11 3.70 -6.95
CA SER A 38 -19.31 3.86 -7.77
C SER A 38 -19.58 5.29 -8.24
N ASP A 39 -18.86 6.29 -7.73
CA ASP A 39 -19.05 7.68 -8.15
C ASP A 39 -17.71 8.38 -8.49
N ALA A 40 -17.78 9.25 -9.50
CA ALA A 40 -16.62 9.98 -10.04
C ALA A 40 -16.01 10.92 -9.00
N THR A 41 -16.83 11.51 -8.13
CA THR A 41 -16.40 12.40 -7.05
C THR A 41 -15.47 11.68 -6.06
N SER A 42 -15.75 10.43 -5.70
CA SER A 42 -14.92 9.64 -4.80
C SER A 42 -13.61 9.20 -5.45
N LEU A 43 -13.56 9.07 -6.78
CA LEU A 43 -12.31 8.83 -7.50
C LEU A 43 -11.42 10.08 -7.48
N GLU A 44 -12.00 11.27 -7.59
CA GLU A 44 -11.25 12.52 -7.60
C GLU A 44 -10.80 12.93 -6.19
N PHE A 45 -11.70 12.91 -5.21
CA PHE A 45 -11.48 13.45 -3.87
C PHE A 45 -11.30 12.40 -2.76
N GLY A 46 -11.23 11.11 -3.12
CA GLY A 46 -11.00 10.03 -2.16
C GLY A 46 -9.59 10.04 -1.55
N LEU A 47 -9.46 9.41 -0.39
CA LEU A 47 -8.18 9.26 0.30
C LEU A 47 -7.31 8.20 -0.37
N THR A 48 -6.02 8.51 -0.47
CA THR A 48 -4.95 7.53 -0.67
C THR A 48 -4.30 7.28 0.69
N LEU A 49 -4.32 6.04 1.15
CA LEU A 49 -3.66 5.66 2.40
C LEU A 49 -2.31 5.00 2.13
N VAL A 50 -1.31 5.31 2.95
CA VAL A 50 0.04 4.73 2.87
C VAL A 50 0.36 4.04 4.18
N PHE A 51 0.70 2.75 4.11
CA PHE A 51 1.01 1.90 5.24
C PHE A 51 2.51 1.55 5.25
N ALA A 52 3.15 1.87 6.37
CA ALA A 52 4.53 1.48 6.66
C ALA A 52 4.52 0.42 7.77
N HIS A 53 5.19 -0.70 7.53
CA HIS A 53 5.27 -1.78 8.51
C HIS A 53 6.33 -1.48 9.61
N CYS A 54 6.19 -2.14 10.75
CA CYS A 54 7.20 -2.15 11.81
C CYS A 54 8.33 -3.15 11.52
N LEU A 55 9.39 -3.13 12.33
CA LEU A 55 10.47 -4.11 12.26
C LEU A 55 9.94 -5.53 12.48
N GLY A 56 10.45 -6.49 11.70
CA GLY A 56 10.03 -7.90 11.77
C GLY A 56 8.69 -8.20 11.10
N SER A 57 8.04 -7.22 10.48
CA SER A 57 6.83 -7.39 9.68
C SER A 57 7.10 -7.14 8.19
N HIS A 58 6.08 -7.30 7.35
CA HIS A 58 6.11 -7.16 5.90
C HIS A 58 4.84 -6.46 5.40
N LYS A 59 4.88 -5.97 4.16
CA LYS A 59 3.80 -5.14 3.58
C LYS A 59 2.42 -5.83 3.58
N GLU A 60 2.36 -7.15 3.41
CA GLU A 60 1.11 -7.93 3.37
C GLU A 60 0.40 -8.03 4.72
N ALA A 61 1.09 -7.73 5.84
CA ALA A 61 0.46 -7.73 7.16
C ALA A 61 -0.71 -6.73 7.27
N TRP A 62 -0.75 -5.74 6.38
CA TRP A 62 -1.81 -4.73 6.34
C TRP A 62 -3.07 -5.15 5.56
N GLU A 63 -3.02 -6.24 4.79
CA GLU A 63 -4.14 -6.65 3.91
C GLU A 63 -5.50 -6.77 4.63
N PRO A 64 -5.59 -7.37 5.85
CA PRO A 64 -6.88 -7.46 6.55
C PRO A 64 -7.45 -6.09 6.93
N ILE A 65 -6.59 -5.15 7.34
CA ILE A 65 -6.99 -3.80 7.71
C ILE A 65 -7.38 -2.99 6.47
N ILE A 66 -6.61 -3.09 5.39
CA ILE A 66 -6.92 -2.44 4.10
C ILE A 66 -8.30 -2.90 3.60
N GLN A 67 -8.57 -4.21 3.63
CA GLN A 67 -9.87 -4.74 3.23
C GLN A 67 -11.00 -4.22 4.14
N SER A 68 -10.76 -4.16 5.46
CA SER A 68 -11.74 -3.63 6.42
C SER A 68 -12.03 -2.16 6.16
N LEU A 69 -11.01 -1.34 5.91
CA LEU A 69 -11.15 0.09 5.61
C LEU A 69 -11.89 0.32 4.29
N PHE A 70 -11.64 -0.49 3.26
CA PHE A 70 -12.41 -0.43 2.02
C PHE A 70 -13.86 -0.85 2.17
N ASN A 71 -14.21 -1.60 3.21
CA ASN A 71 -15.59 -1.99 3.50
C ASN A 71 -16.33 -0.95 4.35
N LEU A 72 -15.63 0.02 4.96
CA LEU A 72 -16.28 1.11 5.67
C LEU A 72 -17.03 1.98 4.65
N ARG A 73 -18.35 1.92 4.72
CA ARG A 73 -19.28 2.72 3.92
C ARG A 73 -20.18 3.46 4.89
N VAL A 74 -20.06 4.79 4.91
CA VAL A 74 -21.00 5.65 5.61
C VAL A 74 -21.96 6.21 4.57
N PRO A 75 -23.28 5.95 4.68
CA PRO A 75 -24.27 6.49 3.75
C PRO A 75 -24.12 8.01 3.66
N LYS A 76 -24.06 8.55 2.44
CA LYS A 76 -23.79 9.98 2.21
C LYS A 76 -24.91 10.89 2.72
N ASP A 77 -26.11 10.35 2.85
CA ASP A 77 -27.31 10.95 3.41
C ASP A 77 -27.36 10.90 4.96
N SER A 78 -26.46 10.16 5.62
CA SER A 78 -26.37 10.16 7.08
C SER A 78 -25.71 11.45 7.62
N PRO A 79 -25.91 11.82 8.91
CA PRO A 79 -25.28 13.01 9.50
C PRO A 79 -23.76 13.05 9.38
N ASN A 80 -23.11 11.89 9.35
CA ASN A 80 -21.66 11.76 9.22
C ASN A 80 -21.20 11.53 7.77
N GLY A 81 -22.11 11.23 6.85
CA GLY A 81 -21.82 10.88 5.45
C GLY A 81 -20.98 11.91 4.69
N PRO A 82 -21.29 13.21 4.79
CA PRO A 82 -20.50 14.27 4.18
C PRO A 82 -19.09 14.41 4.76
N HIS A 83 -18.88 14.01 6.02
CA HIS A 83 -17.62 14.18 6.74
C HIS A 83 -16.67 12.98 6.63
N VAL A 84 -17.19 11.81 6.23
CA VAL A 84 -16.39 10.59 6.08
C VAL A 84 -15.96 10.44 4.63
N PRO A 85 -14.66 10.63 4.32
CA PRO A 85 -14.16 10.48 2.96
C PRO A 85 -14.09 9.00 2.58
N VAL A 86 -14.23 8.74 1.28
CA VAL A 86 -14.05 7.40 0.73
C VAL A 86 -12.56 7.10 0.61
N VAL A 87 -12.14 5.90 0.99
CA VAL A 87 -10.78 5.42 0.69
C VAL A 87 -10.74 4.95 -0.77
N ARG A 88 -10.06 5.71 -1.62
CA ARG A 88 -9.90 5.41 -3.06
C ARG A 88 -8.89 4.32 -3.31
N GLU A 89 -7.80 4.34 -2.57
CA GLU A 89 -6.71 3.38 -2.74
C GLU A 89 -5.86 3.32 -1.48
N ALA A 90 -5.11 2.23 -1.36
CA ALA A 90 -4.14 2.02 -0.31
C ALA A 90 -2.82 1.53 -0.92
N TRP A 91 -1.73 1.84 -0.23
CA TRP A 91 -0.40 1.39 -0.58
C TRP A 91 0.28 0.81 0.65
N SER A 92 0.79 -0.40 0.58
CA SER A 92 1.68 -0.97 1.61
C SER A 92 3.11 -0.95 1.08
N LEU A 93 3.98 -0.25 1.79
CA LEU A 93 5.39 -0.10 1.42
C LEU A 93 6.24 -1.19 2.07
N GLU A 94 7.30 -1.61 1.39
CA GLU A 94 8.32 -2.51 1.93
C GLU A 94 9.70 -1.88 1.87
N TRP A 95 10.41 -1.90 2.99
CA TRP A 95 11.75 -1.33 3.11
C TRP A 95 12.81 -2.15 2.38
N GLN A 96 13.89 -1.50 1.91
CA GLN A 96 14.91 -2.11 1.03
C GLN A 96 15.56 -3.40 1.54
N HIS A 97 15.54 -3.66 2.85
CA HIS A 97 16.17 -4.80 3.50
C HIS A 97 15.15 -5.77 4.12
N HIS A 98 13.86 -5.58 3.84
CA HIS A 98 12.78 -6.44 4.29
C HIS A 98 12.08 -7.13 3.12
N GLY A 99 11.43 -8.25 3.41
CA GLY A 99 10.55 -8.98 2.50
C GLY A 99 11.10 -9.14 1.09
N ASP A 100 10.28 -8.83 0.09
CA ASP A 100 10.64 -8.99 -1.32
C ASP A 100 11.69 -7.98 -1.78
N SER A 101 11.73 -6.80 -1.14
CA SER A 101 12.74 -5.78 -1.44
C SER A 101 14.15 -6.24 -1.07
N ALA A 102 14.30 -7.00 0.03
CA ALA A 102 15.58 -7.59 0.42
C ALA A 102 16.12 -8.52 -0.68
N SER A 103 15.24 -9.37 -1.22
CA SER A 103 15.55 -10.29 -2.31
C SER A 103 15.96 -9.54 -3.58
N LEU A 104 15.23 -8.47 -3.93
CA LEU A 104 15.55 -7.62 -5.08
C LEU A 104 16.91 -6.92 -4.96
N ASN A 105 17.32 -6.60 -3.73
CA ASN A 105 18.55 -5.86 -3.45
C ASN A 105 19.74 -6.76 -3.09
N HIS A 106 19.57 -8.07 -3.03
CA HIS A 106 20.62 -8.98 -2.55
C HIS A 106 21.95 -8.77 -3.29
N SER A 107 21.91 -8.69 -4.63
CA SER A 107 23.11 -8.46 -5.45
C SER A 107 23.73 -7.09 -5.22
N THR A 108 22.91 -6.03 -5.23
CA THR A 108 23.35 -4.64 -4.98
C THR A 108 23.97 -4.47 -3.59
N LEU A 109 23.42 -5.13 -2.57
CA LEU A 109 23.96 -5.08 -1.21
C LEU A 109 25.22 -5.93 -1.07
N ALA A 110 25.29 -7.09 -1.73
CA ALA A 110 26.48 -7.94 -1.72
C ALA A 110 27.69 -7.27 -2.41
N SER A 111 27.47 -6.58 -3.54
CA SER A 111 28.54 -5.88 -4.26
C SER A 111 29.05 -4.63 -3.53
N ASN A 112 28.24 -4.03 -2.66
CA ASN A 112 28.63 -2.87 -1.85
C ASN A 112 29.22 -3.24 -0.47
N ARG A 113 29.52 -4.53 -0.21
CA ARG A 113 30.23 -4.95 1.02
C ARG A 113 31.70 -4.56 1.07
N THR A 114 32.27 -4.05 -0.02
CA THR A 114 33.67 -3.63 -0.09
C THR A 114 33.88 -2.17 0.34
N GLY A 115 33.10 -1.68 1.30
CA GLY A 115 33.26 -0.34 1.84
C GLY A 115 34.70 -0.11 2.29
N VAL A 116 35.38 0.82 1.60
CA VAL A 116 36.49 1.62 2.12
C VAL A 116 35.94 2.53 3.21
#